data_AF-A0A934ZLQ0-F1
#
_entry.id   AF-A0A934ZLQ0-F1
#
_cell.length_a   1.000
_cell.length_b   1.000
_cell.length_c   1.000
_cell.angle_alpha   90.00
_cell.angle_beta   90.00
_cell.angle_gamma   90.00
#
_symmetry.space_group_name_H-M   'P 1'
#
loop_
_entity.id
_entity.type
_entity.pdbx_description
1 polymer ?
#
loop_
_entity_poly.entity_id
_entity_poly.type
_entity_poly.pdbx_seq_one_letter_code
_entity_poly.pdbx_strand_id
1 'polypeptide(L)'
;MSSVEWAGTRLPAPLGFAVRDVAELDFIFWMNGPYVVAAAPVPRTAPIAAMAEVLRDALASGKAPPPQRLRVSDPRALPSVVALVGTGVPVAVGPVPEATGALVELAEALAQARSQEAGSPLEEIVDLAEDDPALVARFFTAAAALYRLGPWNLVPSDSDVLRVDAPAVGLRNACVSVVGQIRESYGLLCFDSAETFMAFLRAARDASPPGTAMAAIPPALAVQFDAASEMPPEFLAEIRRRRWPLAGPSGVPWLMCSSPEGSPRAVTREDVLRAAVLVEAVTRFLEKHGDAIFDELARCSERYELDGAVGKTRVIVEHPHPAYRDEDDPDAALEAPDAMDSAEEAGTARFLGEWKERYNNEHLDEFEAAIRETGFALLGRTFTRDDGPGLSPHLGTSLVPTWTSLFRPRKNGRTGLDDDARDRSATDAASRAARLRLAKARVILADVISVDRAAGTVLMEDVFDHTRYTVLGWGDAQLAQLTRWARGFGLILPAR
;
A
#
# COMPACT_ATOMS: atom_id res chain seq x y z
N MET A 1 27.48 -33.18 -15.24
CA MET A 1 27.73 -31.76 -15.56
C MET A 1 26.63 -31.31 -16.49
N SER A 2 25.81 -30.34 -16.08
CA SER A 2 24.80 -29.74 -16.95
C SER A 2 25.51 -29.07 -18.13
N SER A 3 24.97 -29.22 -19.34
CA SER A 3 25.48 -28.52 -20.52
C SER A 3 25.32 -27.01 -20.32
N VAL A 4 26.33 -26.21 -20.71
CA VAL A 4 26.29 -24.75 -20.62
C VAL A 4 25.44 -24.21 -21.76
N GLU A 5 24.22 -23.79 -21.46
CA GLU A 5 23.34 -23.11 -22.41
C GLU A 5 23.35 -21.61 -22.14
N TRP A 6 23.54 -20.81 -23.19
CA TRP A 6 23.28 -19.37 -23.12
C TRP A 6 21.96 -19.02 -23.82
N ALA A 7 21.18 -18.13 -23.22
CA ALA A 7 19.89 -17.72 -23.73
C ALA A 7 19.85 -16.21 -24.00
N GLY A 8 19.46 -15.82 -25.22
CA GLY A 8 19.45 -14.45 -25.71
C GLY A 8 18.05 -13.92 -25.93
N THR A 9 17.76 -12.72 -25.45
CA THR A 9 16.48 -12.05 -25.71
C THR A 9 16.65 -10.54 -25.86
N ARG A 10 15.63 -9.90 -26.44
CA ARG A 10 15.49 -8.46 -26.51
C ARG A 10 14.18 -8.07 -25.82
N LEU A 11 14.26 -7.19 -24.83
CA LEU A 11 13.13 -6.73 -24.03
C LEU A 11 13.07 -5.19 -24.04
N PRO A 12 11.88 -4.58 -23.98
CA PRO A 12 11.77 -3.14 -23.81
C PRO A 12 12.46 -2.68 -22.52
N ALA A 13 13.12 -1.52 -22.57
CA ALA A 13 13.72 -0.96 -21.36
C ALA A 13 12.65 -0.59 -20.31
N PRO A 14 13.00 -0.61 -19.01
CA PRO A 14 12.11 -0.13 -17.96
C PRO A 14 11.75 1.33 -18.20
N LEU A 15 10.54 1.72 -17.81
CA LEU A 15 10.09 3.10 -17.97
C LEU A 15 10.95 4.09 -17.20
N GLY A 16 11.03 5.29 -17.76
CA GLY A 16 11.93 6.31 -17.30
C GLY A 16 13.36 6.11 -17.79
N PHE A 17 13.82 4.90 -18.18
CA PHE A 17 15.18 4.70 -18.67
C PHE A 17 15.40 5.40 -20.02
N ALA A 18 16.06 6.55 -19.97
CA ALA A 18 16.47 7.32 -21.12
C ALA A 18 17.98 7.51 -21.05
N VAL A 19 18.66 7.20 -22.15
CA VAL A 19 20.02 7.67 -22.40
C VAL A 19 19.89 8.97 -23.17
N ARG A 20 20.75 9.96 -22.90
CA ARG A 20 20.75 11.24 -23.62
C ARG A 20 20.63 10.99 -25.13
N ASP A 21 19.68 11.69 -25.75
CA ASP A 21 19.40 11.67 -27.19
C ASP A 21 18.77 10.39 -27.76
N VAL A 22 18.29 9.45 -26.93
CA VAL A 22 17.52 8.27 -27.37
C VAL A 22 16.26 8.08 -26.51
N ALA A 23 15.10 8.42 -27.10
CA ALA A 23 13.81 8.41 -26.39
C ALA A 23 13.24 6.99 -26.12
N GLU A 24 13.61 5.99 -26.93
CA GLU A 24 13.10 4.63 -26.78
C GLU A 24 14.22 3.60 -26.90
N LEU A 25 14.43 2.84 -25.82
CA LEU A 25 15.46 1.82 -25.71
C LEU A 25 14.84 0.45 -25.48
N ASP A 26 15.51 -0.57 -26.01
CA ASP A 26 15.36 -1.96 -25.60
C ASP A 26 16.68 -2.41 -24.96
N PHE A 27 16.64 -3.46 -24.14
CA PHE A 27 17.82 -4.18 -23.68
C PHE A 27 17.94 -5.51 -24.40
N ILE A 28 19.16 -5.81 -24.83
CA ILE A 28 19.55 -7.16 -25.26
C ILE A 28 20.25 -7.83 -24.09
N PHE A 29 19.75 -9.01 -23.71
CA PHE A 29 20.33 -9.84 -22.66
C PHE A 29 20.85 -11.15 -23.24
N TRP A 30 22.00 -11.60 -22.74
CA TRP A 30 22.50 -12.97 -22.85
C TRP A 30 22.67 -13.54 -21.44
N MET A 31 22.03 -14.68 -21.18
CA MET A 31 21.91 -15.31 -19.87
C MET A 31 22.60 -16.67 -19.86
N ASN A 32 23.10 -17.11 -18.70
CA ASN A 32 23.54 -18.48 -18.44
C ASN A 32 22.85 -18.97 -17.15
N GLY A 33 21.71 -19.64 -17.29
CA GLY A 33 20.80 -19.87 -16.18
C GLY A 33 20.29 -18.53 -15.61
N PRO A 34 20.38 -18.27 -14.29
CA PRO A 34 19.93 -17.01 -13.71
C PRO A 34 20.94 -15.86 -13.89
N TYR A 35 22.14 -16.13 -14.40
CA TYR A 35 23.21 -15.13 -14.44
C TYR A 35 23.22 -14.37 -15.77
N VAL A 36 23.32 -13.05 -15.70
CA VAL A 36 23.55 -12.19 -16.88
C VAL A 36 25.00 -12.34 -17.33
N VAL A 37 25.19 -12.85 -18.55
CA VAL A 37 26.51 -12.92 -19.21
C VAL A 37 26.82 -11.60 -19.90
N ALA A 38 25.83 -11.02 -20.57
CA ALA A 38 25.93 -9.69 -21.16
C ALA A 38 24.56 -9.00 -21.20
N ALA A 39 24.57 -7.68 -21.04
CA ALA A 39 23.42 -6.82 -21.21
C ALA A 39 23.87 -5.54 -21.93
N ALA A 40 23.10 -5.09 -22.92
CA ALA A 40 23.38 -3.84 -23.62
C ALA A 40 22.08 -3.10 -23.97
N PRO A 41 21.98 -1.78 -23.68
CA PRO A 41 20.90 -0.96 -24.20
C PRO A 41 21.11 -0.72 -25.70
N VAL A 42 20.03 -0.80 -26.46
CA VAL A 42 19.99 -0.49 -27.89
C VAL A 42 18.78 0.38 -28.21
N PRO A 43 18.85 1.30 -29.19
CA PRO A 43 17.67 1.99 -29.69
C PRO A 43 16.58 1.00 -30.10
N ARG A 44 15.31 1.30 -29.83
CA ARG A 44 14.19 0.42 -30.26
C ARG A 44 14.20 0.21 -31.78
N THR A 45 14.72 1.17 -32.54
CA THR A 45 14.88 1.08 -34.01
C THR A 45 16.06 0.22 -34.46
N ALA A 46 16.94 -0.24 -33.55
CA ALA A 46 18.08 -1.06 -33.90
C ALA A 46 17.64 -2.38 -34.55
N PRO A 47 18.38 -2.88 -35.55
CA PRO A 47 18.06 -4.15 -36.18
C PRO A 47 18.22 -5.31 -35.19
N ILE A 48 17.42 -6.37 -35.35
CA ILE A 48 17.50 -7.58 -34.50
C ILE A 48 18.90 -8.24 -34.53
N ALA A 49 19.67 -8.00 -35.60
CA ALA A 49 21.06 -8.44 -35.75
C ALA A 49 21.99 -7.92 -34.64
N ALA A 50 21.63 -6.83 -33.94
CA ALA A 50 22.35 -6.33 -32.78
C ALA A 50 22.50 -7.38 -31.67
N MET A 51 21.61 -8.39 -31.61
CA MET A 51 21.77 -9.50 -30.65
C MET A 51 23.05 -10.29 -30.86
N ALA A 52 23.47 -10.47 -32.12
CA ALA A 52 24.72 -11.16 -32.45
C ALA A 52 25.94 -10.32 -32.09
N GLU A 53 25.85 -8.99 -32.20
CA GLU A 53 26.93 -8.08 -31.78
C GLU A 53 27.18 -8.21 -30.27
N VAL A 54 26.12 -8.13 -29.46
CA VAL A 54 26.23 -8.30 -27.99
C VAL A 54 26.72 -9.70 -27.62
N LEU A 55 26.33 -10.75 -28.38
CA LEU A 55 26.86 -12.10 -28.18
C LEU A 55 28.36 -12.18 -28.47
N ARG A 56 28.83 -11.53 -29.53
CA ARG A 56 30.25 -11.51 -29.90
C ARG A 56 31.07 -10.88 -28.79
N ASP A 57 30.62 -9.76 -28.26
CA ASP A 57 31.29 -9.06 -27.15
C ASP A 57 31.31 -9.93 -25.89
N ALA A 58 30.20 -10.61 -25.59
CA ALA A 58 30.11 -11.55 -24.48
C ALA A 58 31.13 -12.69 -24.59
N LEU A 59 31.22 -13.33 -25.77
CA LEU A 59 32.19 -14.39 -26.05
C LEU A 59 33.63 -13.90 -25.96
N ALA A 60 33.92 -12.72 -26.51
CA ALA A 60 35.25 -12.12 -26.47
C ALA A 60 35.70 -11.73 -25.06
N SER A 61 34.76 -11.40 -24.16
CA SER A 61 35.08 -10.98 -22.79
C SER A 61 35.67 -12.10 -21.93
N GLY A 62 35.39 -13.37 -22.23
CA GLY A 62 35.83 -14.53 -21.45
C GLY A 62 35.29 -14.59 -20.01
N LYS A 63 34.31 -13.74 -19.64
CA LYS A 63 33.77 -13.66 -18.27
C LYS A 63 32.92 -14.86 -17.86
N ALA A 64 32.44 -15.64 -18.83
CA ALA A 64 31.65 -16.85 -18.61
C ALA A 64 32.18 -18.00 -19.48
N PRO A 65 31.99 -19.27 -19.06
CA PRO A 65 32.35 -20.42 -19.88
C PRO A 65 31.63 -20.38 -21.24
N PRO A 66 32.31 -20.72 -22.35
CA PRO A 66 31.72 -20.65 -23.68
C PRO A 66 30.47 -21.54 -23.77
N PRO A 67 29.41 -21.08 -24.49
CA PRO A 67 28.18 -21.84 -24.61
C PRO A 67 28.41 -23.11 -25.43
N GLN A 68 27.84 -24.21 -24.95
CA GLN A 68 27.71 -25.43 -25.73
C GLN A 68 26.42 -25.45 -26.55
N ARG A 69 25.44 -24.65 -26.14
CA ARG A 69 24.14 -24.47 -26.82
C ARG A 69 23.67 -23.03 -26.67
N LEU A 70 22.94 -22.55 -27.66
CA LEU A 70 22.32 -21.24 -27.65
C LEU A 70 20.81 -21.35 -27.82
N ARG A 71 20.10 -20.44 -27.15
CA ARG A 71 18.66 -20.28 -27.27
C ARG A 71 18.34 -18.81 -27.51
N VAL A 72 17.44 -18.50 -28.44
CA VAL A 72 16.99 -17.13 -28.71
C VAL A 72 15.48 -17.03 -28.64
N SER A 73 14.96 -15.95 -28.05
CA SER A 73 13.50 -15.71 -27.98
C SER A 73 12.89 -15.32 -29.32
N ASP A 74 13.63 -14.57 -30.15
CA ASP A 74 13.15 -14.08 -31.45
C ASP A 74 13.73 -14.91 -32.61
N PRO A 75 12.90 -15.61 -33.41
CA PRO A 75 13.38 -16.39 -34.55
C PRO A 75 14.12 -15.56 -35.60
N ARG A 76 13.87 -14.25 -35.68
CA ARG A 76 14.54 -13.33 -36.63
C ARG A 76 16.02 -13.12 -36.29
N ALA A 77 16.44 -13.36 -35.04
CA ALA A 77 17.83 -13.28 -34.63
C ALA A 77 18.67 -14.49 -35.09
N LEU A 78 18.01 -15.62 -35.38
CA LEU A 78 18.64 -16.91 -35.65
C LEU A 78 19.71 -16.84 -36.75
N PRO A 79 19.48 -16.22 -37.93
CA PRO A 79 20.49 -16.20 -38.99
C PRO A 79 21.77 -15.46 -38.59
N SER A 80 21.64 -14.36 -37.85
CA SER A 80 22.79 -13.55 -37.42
C SER A 80 23.59 -14.26 -36.33
N VAL A 81 22.91 -14.93 -35.40
CA VAL A 81 23.56 -15.71 -34.33
C VAL A 81 24.25 -16.95 -34.90
N VAL A 82 23.61 -17.69 -35.80
CA VAL A 82 24.22 -18.87 -36.46
C VAL A 82 25.42 -18.47 -37.31
N ALA A 83 25.35 -17.34 -38.04
CA ALA A 83 26.49 -16.85 -38.81
C ALA A 83 27.70 -16.52 -37.92
N LEU A 84 27.47 -16.04 -36.70
CA LEU A 84 28.53 -15.73 -35.75
C LEU A 84 29.21 -16.97 -35.16
N VAL A 85 28.43 -17.97 -34.73
CA VAL A 85 28.97 -19.14 -34.00
C VAL A 85 29.27 -20.35 -34.88
N GLY A 86 28.84 -20.32 -36.14
CA GLY A 86 28.98 -21.41 -37.09
C GLY A 86 28.13 -22.63 -36.73
N THR A 87 28.49 -23.80 -37.24
CA THR A 87 27.75 -25.06 -37.01
C THR A 87 28.19 -25.82 -35.77
N GLY A 88 29.17 -25.31 -35.03
CA GLY A 88 29.74 -25.97 -33.84
C GLY A 88 28.89 -25.83 -32.58
N VAL A 89 27.98 -24.84 -32.54
CA VAL A 89 27.10 -24.58 -31.40
C VAL A 89 25.65 -24.65 -31.86
N PRO A 90 24.85 -25.62 -31.41
CA PRO A 90 23.43 -25.70 -31.73
C PRO A 90 22.69 -24.44 -31.24
N VAL A 91 21.91 -23.82 -32.13
CA VAL A 91 21.07 -22.66 -31.81
C VAL A 91 19.60 -23.03 -31.98
N ALA A 92 18.80 -22.81 -30.93
CA ALA A 92 17.36 -23.09 -30.94
C ALA A 92 16.55 -21.80 -30.68
N VAL A 93 15.30 -21.79 -31.12
CA VAL A 93 14.34 -20.74 -30.76
C VAL A 93 13.51 -21.21 -29.56
N GLY A 94 13.36 -20.37 -28.53
CA GLY A 94 12.57 -20.69 -27.34
C GLY A 94 12.46 -19.52 -26.38
N PRO A 95 11.46 -19.52 -25.48
CA PRO A 95 11.19 -18.40 -24.56
C PRO A 95 12.32 -18.23 -23.55
N VAL A 96 12.69 -17.01 -23.16
CA VAL A 96 13.80 -16.75 -22.21
C VAL A 96 13.24 -16.15 -20.91
N PRO A 97 12.54 -16.93 -20.06
CA PRO A 97 11.92 -16.42 -18.82
C PRO A 97 12.94 -15.89 -17.81
N GLU A 98 14.17 -16.39 -17.82
CA GLU A 98 15.25 -15.94 -16.94
C GLU A 98 15.61 -14.46 -17.11
N ALA A 99 15.38 -13.89 -18.29
CA ALA A 99 15.69 -12.48 -18.55
C ALA A 99 14.68 -11.52 -17.90
N THR A 100 13.47 -12.00 -17.53
CA THR A 100 12.49 -11.18 -16.81
C THR A 100 13.02 -10.79 -15.43
N GLY A 101 13.65 -11.73 -14.72
CA GLY A 101 14.29 -11.45 -13.43
C GLY A 101 15.42 -10.43 -13.56
N ALA A 102 16.28 -10.59 -14.57
CA ALA A 102 17.37 -9.64 -14.85
C ALA A 102 16.86 -8.23 -15.20
N LEU A 103 15.72 -8.12 -15.90
CA LEU A 103 15.12 -6.84 -16.21
C LEU A 103 14.58 -6.14 -14.94
N VAL A 104 13.98 -6.91 -14.01
CA VAL A 104 13.52 -6.39 -12.71
C VAL A 104 14.70 -5.90 -11.88
N GLU A 105 15.75 -6.71 -11.71
CA GLU A 105 16.95 -6.32 -10.98
C GLU A 105 17.62 -5.08 -11.59
N LEU A 106 17.67 -4.99 -12.93
CA LEU A 106 18.18 -3.81 -13.62
C LEU A 106 17.29 -2.58 -13.38
N ALA A 107 15.97 -2.73 -13.42
CA ALA A 107 15.04 -1.63 -13.14
C ALA A 107 15.21 -1.11 -11.70
N GLU A 108 15.33 -2.02 -10.72
CA GLU A 108 15.60 -1.68 -9.31
C GLU A 108 16.95 -0.97 -9.15
N ALA A 109 18.01 -1.50 -9.76
CA ALA A 109 19.34 -0.89 -9.69
C ALA A 109 19.35 0.52 -10.32
N LEU A 110 18.65 0.71 -11.43
CA LEU A 110 18.52 2.01 -12.09
C LEU A 110 17.66 2.98 -11.29
N ALA A 111 16.57 2.50 -10.68
CA ALA A 111 15.77 3.30 -9.76
C ALA A 111 16.63 3.75 -8.57
N GLN A 112 17.41 2.85 -7.99
CA GLN A 112 18.34 3.16 -6.90
C GLN A 112 19.39 4.19 -7.32
N ALA A 113 20.01 4.03 -8.50
CA ALA A 113 21.00 4.98 -9.01
C ALA A 113 20.39 6.36 -9.28
N ARG A 114 19.15 6.42 -9.76
CA ARG A 114 18.43 7.70 -9.95
C ARG A 114 18.06 8.36 -8.65
N SER A 115 17.64 7.58 -7.65
CA SER A 115 17.41 8.11 -6.30
C SER A 115 18.70 8.69 -5.70
N GLN A 116 19.88 8.17 -6.09
CA GLN A 116 21.16 8.77 -5.73
C GLN A 116 21.49 10.04 -6.52
N GLU A 117 21.14 10.12 -7.81
CA GLU A 117 21.36 11.31 -8.64
C GLU A 117 20.38 12.46 -8.33
N ALA A 118 19.15 12.15 -7.92
CA ALA A 118 18.10 13.14 -7.62
C ALA A 118 18.29 13.87 -6.28
N GLY A 119 19.36 13.55 -5.53
CA GLY A 119 19.54 13.97 -4.14
C GLY A 119 18.59 13.21 -3.21
N SER A 120 19.01 12.94 -1.98
CA SER A 120 18.09 12.37 -1.00
C SER A 120 17.01 13.40 -0.66
N PRO A 121 15.71 13.08 -0.74
CA PRO A 121 14.65 14.00 -0.31
C PRO A 121 14.83 14.50 1.14
N LEU A 122 15.51 13.70 1.97
CA LEU A 122 15.85 14.06 3.33
C LEU A 122 16.97 15.09 3.40
N GLU A 123 18.00 14.97 2.54
CA GLU A 123 19.07 15.97 2.43
C GLU A 123 18.51 17.32 1.98
N GLU A 124 17.59 17.33 1.01
CA GLU A 124 16.92 18.56 0.53
C GLU A 124 16.14 19.26 1.66
N ILE A 125 15.47 18.50 2.55
CA ILE A 125 14.80 19.09 3.72
C ILE A 125 15.81 19.70 4.70
N VAL A 126 16.99 19.10 4.84
CA VAL A 126 18.07 19.64 5.70
C VAL A 126 18.67 20.90 5.10
N ASP A 127 18.94 20.92 3.80
CA ASP A 127 19.48 22.10 3.11
C ASP A 127 18.48 23.26 3.16
N LEU A 128 17.20 22.99 2.88
CA LEU A 128 16.12 23.97 3.03
C LEU A 128 15.98 24.48 4.47
N ALA A 129 16.36 23.71 5.48
CA ALA A 129 16.34 24.15 6.86
C ALA A 129 17.46 25.12 7.21
N GLU A 130 18.56 25.14 6.46
CA GLU A 130 19.57 26.20 6.58
C GLU A 130 19.07 27.50 5.96
N ASP A 131 18.37 27.43 4.82
CA ASP A 131 17.84 28.61 4.11
C ASP A 131 16.58 29.21 4.74
N ASP A 132 15.61 28.37 5.13
CA ASP A 132 14.32 28.77 5.72
C ASP A 132 13.95 27.87 6.92
N PRO A 133 14.66 28.00 8.06
CA PRO A 133 14.45 27.16 9.24
C PRO A 133 13.02 27.26 9.81
N ALA A 134 12.37 28.41 9.66
CA ALA A 134 11.02 28.64 10.17
C ALA A 134 9.98 27.82 9.38
N LEU A 135 10.13 27.76 8.06
CA LEU A 135 9.25 26.97 7.21
C LEU A 135 9.35 25.47 7.51
N VAL A 136 10.57 24.94 7.61
CA VAL A 136 10.76 23.51 7.91
C VAL A 136 10.25 23.18 9.32
N ALA A 137 10.54 24.03 10.32
CA ALA A 137 10.01 23.82 11.67
C ALA A 137 8.46 23.83 11.71
N ARG A 138 7.82 24.67 10.89
CA ARG A 138 6.37 24.68 10.75
C ARG A 138 5.84 23.39 10.12
N PHE A 139 6.47 22.88 9.07
CA PHE A 139 6.13 21.59 8.47
C PHE A 139 6.17 20.47 9.52
N PHE A 140 7.28 20.33 10.25
CA PHE A 140 7.40 19.32 11.31
C PHE A 140 6.35 19.48 12.42
N THR A 141 6.03 20.72 12.80
CA THR A 141 4.99 20.99 13.80
C THR A 141 3.62 20.53 13.33
N ALA A 142 3.24 20.86 12.09
CA ALA A 142 1.97 20.45 11.49
C ALA A 142 1.92 18.92 11.33
N ALA A 143 2.99 18.31 10.84
CA ALA A 143 3.06 16.87 10.62
C ALA A 143 2.99 16.08 11.93
N ALA A 144 3.63 16.56 13.00
CA ALA A 144 3.49 15.97 14.32
C ALA A 144 2.06 16.06 14.87
N ALA A 145 1.30 17.13 14.54
CA ALA A 145 -0.11 17.22 14.92
C ALA A 145 -0.97 16.21 14.14
N LEU A 146 -0.79 16.13 12.82
CA LEU A 146 -1.49 15.16 11.98
C LEU A 146 -1.25 13.73 12.44
N TYR A 147 0.01 13.36 12.71
CA TYR A 147 0.32 11.99 13.14
C TYR A 147 -0.32 11.64 14.48
N ARG A 148 -0.36 12.59 15.43
CA ARG A 148 -1.05 12.37 16.71
C ARG A 148 -2.56 12.23 16.56
N LEU A 149 -3.15 12.95 15.60
CA LEU A 149 -4.57 12.82 15.28
C LEU A 149 -4.87 11.42 14.71
N GLY A 150 -3.94 10.84 13.95
CA GLY A 150 -4.07 9.51 13.36
C GLY A 150 -5.20 9.44 12.31
N PRO A 151 -5.14 10.24 11.25
CA PRO A 151 -6.23 10.39 10.28
C PRO A 151 -6.61 9.08 9.57
N TRP A 152 -5.67 8.14 9.43
CA TRP A 152 -5.91 6.77 8.94
C TRP A 152 -6.87 5.94 9.80
N ASN A 153 -7.20 6.38 11.01
CA ASN A 153 -8.26 5.79 11.83
C ASN A 153 -9.60 6.54 11.73
N LEU A 154 -9.62 7.72 11.10
CA LEU A 154 -10.77 8.59 10.98
C LEU A 154 -11.38 8.57 9.57
N VAL A 155 -10.57 8.26 8.56
CA VAL A 155 -10.99 8.19 7.16
C VAL A 155 -11.15 6.71 6.77
N PRO A 156 -12.37 6.25 6.42
CA PRO A 156 -12.67 4.83 6.21
C PRO A 156 -11.82 4.16 5.12
N SER A 157 -11.58 4.86 4.02
CA SER A 157 -10.80 4.40 2.88
C SER A 157 -9.88 5.50 2.34
N ASP A 158 -8.77 5.10 1.74
CA ASP A 158 -7.91 5.96 0.95
C ASP A 158 -8.58 6.49 -0.33
N SER A 159 -9.74 5.96 -0.73
CA SER A 159 -10.64 6.51 -1.74
C SER A 159 -11.56 7.62 -1.21
N ASP A 160 -11.70 7.80 0.11
CA ASP A 160 -12.52 8.87 0.72
C ASP A 160 -11.78 10.21 0.68
N VAL A 161 -11.59 10.73 -0.53
CA VAL A 161 -10.70 11.85 -0.78
C VAL A 161 -11.28 13.21 -0.37
N LEU A 162 -10.40 14.10 0.07
CA LEU A 162 -10.69 15.49 0.42
C LEU A 162 -10.35 16.41 -0.75
N ARG A 163 -11.11 17.50 -0.92
CA ARG A 163 -10.67 18.64 -1.74
C ARG A 163 -9.96 19.66 -0.87
N VAL A 164 -8.77 20.09 -1.30
CA VAL A 164 -8.05 21.21 -0.68
C VAL A 164 -7.78 22.31 -1.71
N ASP A 165 -8.23 23.52 -1.40
CA ASP A 165 -8.02 24.70 -2.26
C ASP A 165 -7.33 25.82 -1.48
N ALA A 166 -6.10 26.12 -1.89
CA ALA A 166 -5.27 27.21 -1.39
C ALA A 166 -4.42 27.79 -2.54
N PRO A 167 -5.02 28.57 -3.45
CA PRO A 167 -4.35 28.99 -4.69
C PRO A 167 -3.06 29.78 -4.49
N ALA A 168 -2.92 30.49 -3.37
CA ALA A 168 -1.75 31.29 -3.05
C ALA A 168 -0.50 30.45 -2.76
N VAL A 169 -0.65 29.15 -2.48
CA VAL A 169 0.47 28.19 -2.35
C VAL A 169 0.50 27.17 -3.48
N GLY A 170 -0.35 27.33 -4.49
CA GLY A 170 -0.41 26.45 -5.66
C GLY A 170 -1.27 25.20 -5.50
N LEU A 171 -2.06 25.09 -4.43
CA LEU A 171 -3.07 24.03 -4.29
C LEU A 171 -4.38 24.55 -4.89
N ARG A 172 -4.84 23.99 -6.03
CA ARG A 172 -6.06 24.42 -6.70
C ARG A 172 -6.97 23.23 -6.92
N ASN A 173 -8.04 23.11 -6.12
CA ASN A 173 -8.88 21.92 -6.10
C ASN A 173 -8.07 20.61 -6.01
N ALA A 174 -7.02 20.62 -5.18
CA ALA A 174 -6.16 19.46 -5.02
C ALA A 174 -6.98 18.31 -4.40
N CYS A 175 -6.77 17.11 -4.92
CA CYS A 175 -7.36 15.89 -4.39
C CYS A 175 -6.39 15.27 -3.39
N VAL A 176 -6.86 15.03 -2.17
CA VAL A 176 -6.02 14.58 -1.06
C VAL A 176 -6.57 13.27 -0.53
N SER A 177 -5.76 12.22 -0.67
CA SER A 177 -6.02 10.89 -0.12
C SER A 177 -5.25 10.72 1.20
N VAL A 178 -5.94 10.19 2.21
CA VAL A 178 -5.32 9.79 3.48
C VAL A 178 -4.95 8.31 3.37
N VAL A 179 -3.67 7.99 3.58
CA VAL A 179 -3.16 6.61 3.47
C VAL A 179 -2.73 6.07 4.83
N GLY A 180 -2.90 4.76 5.02
CA GLY A 180 -2.46 4.02 6.21
C GLY A 180 -3.50 3.14 6.88
N GLN A 181 -4.66 2.96 6.25
CA GLN A 181 -5.74 2.09 6.70
C GLN A 181 -5.28 0.63 6.84
N ILE A 182 -4.35 0.18 5.98
CA ILE A 182 -3.74 -1.17 6.04
C ILE A 182 -2.49 -1.26 6.94
N ARG A 183 -2.10 -0.16 7.62
CA ARG A 183 -0.99 -0.10 8.58
C ARG A 183 0.43 -0.39 8.03
N GLU A 184 0.62 -0.27 6.72
CA GLU A 184 1.94 -0.43 6.09
C GLU A 184 2.67 0.90 5.90
N SER A 185 1.96 1.96 5.55
CA SER A 185 2.53 3.30 5.33
C SER A 185 1.53 4.36 5.74
N TYR A 186 1.96 5.36 6.50
CA TYR A 186 1.10 6.43 6.99
C TYR A 186 1.40 7.73 6.28
N GLY A 187 0.37 8.48 5.89
CA GLY A 187 0.61 9.75 5.21
C GLY A 187 -0.59 10.38 4.51
N LEU A 188 -0.26 11.37 3.68
CA LEU A 188 -1.17 12.02 2.75
C LEU A 188 -0.57 11.95 1.35
N LEU A 189 -1.39 11.63 0.36
CA LEU A 189 -1.08 11.80 -1.06
C LEU A 189 -1.89 12.97 -1.61
N CYS A 190 -1.22 13.94 -2.20
CA CYS A 190 -1.85 15.13 -2.78
C CYS A 190 -1.61 15.15 -4.29
N PHE A 191 -2.72 15.19 -5.02
CA PHE A 191 -2.76 15.28 -6.48
C PHE A 191 -3.35 16.62 -6.89
N ASP A 192 -2.95 17.11 -8.07
CA ASP A 192 -3.45 18.40 -8.59
C ASP A 192 -4.96 18.40 -8.83
N SER A 193 -5.57 17.24 -9.04
CA SER A 193 -7.02 17.09 -9.26
C SER A 193 -7.52 15.69 -8.94
N ALA A 194 -8.85 15.53 -8.83
CA ALA A 194 -9.48 14.21 -8.72
C ALA A 194 -9.19 13.34 -9.95
N GLU A 195 -9.12 13.91 -11.15
CA GLU A 195 -8.78 13.16 -12.38
C GLU A 195 -7.37 12.57 -12.30
N THR A 196 -6.41 13.33 -11.76
CA THR A 196 -5.04 12.86 -11.53
C THR A 196 -5.00 11.71 -10.52
N PHE A 197 -5.79 11.80 -9.44
CA PHE A 197 -5.96 10.70 -8.48
C PHE A 197 -6.58 9.45 -9.14
N MET A 198 -7.61 9.61 -9.97
CA MET A 198 -8.21 8.49 -10.71
C MET A 198 -7.22 7.83 -11.66
N ALA A 199 -6.40 8.62 -12.36
CA ALA A 199 -5.34 8.10 -13.20
C ALA A 199 -4.30 7.31 -12.39
N PHE A 200 -4.02 7.74 -11.16
CA PHE A 200 -3.13 7.04 -10.24
C PHE A 200 -3.71 5.69 -9.82
N LEU A 201 -4.99 5.63 -9.40
CA LEU A 201 -5.66 4.38 -9.06
C LEU A 201 -5.68 3.39 -10.24
N ARG A 202 -5.98 3.89 -11.45
CA ARG A 202 -5.93 3.06 -12.67
C ARG A 202 -4.53 2.53 -12.94
N ALA A 203 -3.51 3.37 -12.81
CA ALA A 203 -2.11 2.95 -12.98
C ALA A 203 -1.70 1.89 -11.94
N ALA A 204 -2.14 2.03 -10.69
CA ALA A 204 -1.88 1.06 -9.63
C ALA A 204 -2.58 -0.28 -9.89
N ARG A 205 -3.83 -0.27 -10.39
CA ARG A 205 -4.58 -1.46 -10.78
C ARG A 205 -4.01 -2.16 -12.02
N ASP A 206 -3.64 -1.36 -13.01
CA ASP A 206 -3.11 -1.82 -14.29
C ASP A 206 -1.61 -2.15 -14.23
N ALA A 207 -0.99 -2.03 -13.05
CA ALA A 207 0.35 -2.52 -12.77
C ALA A 207 0.41 -4.02 -13.14
N SER A 208 0.81 -4.23 -14.39
CA SER A 208 0.64 -5.48 -15.10
C SER A 208 1.61 -6.53 -14.56
N PRO A 209 1.39 -7.82 -14.85
CA PRO A 209 2.38 -8.85 -14.56
C PRO A 209 3.76 -8.48 -15.12
N PRO A 210 4.84 -9.02 -14.51
CA PRO A 210 6.22 -8.70 -14.88
C PRO A 210 6.43 -8.76 -16.40
N GLY A 211 6.86 -7.65 -17.02
CA GLY A 211 7.19 -7.57 -18.44
C GLY A 211 6.29 -6.68 -19.32
N THR A 212 5.27 -6.03 -18.75
CA THR A 212 4.46 -5.02 -19.46
C THR A 212 4.87 -3.62 -19.03
N ALA A 213 4.87 -2.66 -19.95
CA ALA A 213 5.20 -1.27 -19.62
C ALA A 213 4.19 -0.74 -18.59
N MET A 214 4.66 -0.40 -17.39
CA MET A 214 3.85 0.18 -16.32
C MET A 214 3.19 1.49 -16.81
N ALA A 215 1.98 1.82 -16.40
CA ALA A 215 1.48 3.17 -16.71
C ALA A 215 2.36 4.22 -16.01
N ALA A 216 2.56 5.38 -16.65
CA ALA A 216 3.25 6.49 -15.99
C ALA A 216 2.46 6.89 -14.73
N ILE A 217 3.12 6.88 -13.57
CA ILE A 217 2.49 7.27 -12.30
C ILE A 217 2.24 8.78 -12.35
N PRO A 218 1.00 9.26 -12.13
CA PRO A 218 0.74 10.69 -12.15
C PRO A 218 1.52 11.46 -11.08
N PRO A 219 1.76 12.77 -11.29
CA PRO A 219 2.48 13.59 -10.34
C PRO A 219 1.73 13.70 -9.02
N ALA A 220 2.46 13.59 -7.91
CA ALA A 220 1.93 13.70 -6.57
C ALA A 220 2.96 14.34 -5.64
N LEU A 221 2.44 15.03 -4.62
CA LEU A 221 3.16 15.39 -3.40
C LEU A 221 2.74 14.41 -2.31
N ALA A 222 3.69 13.65 -1.78
CA ALA A 222 3.45 12.73 -0.68
C ALA A 222 4.08 13.27 0.61
N VAL A 223 3.27 13.30 1.68
CA VAL A 223 3.74 13.48 3.06
C VAL A 223 3.70 12.11 3.72
N GLN A 224 4.86 11.56 4.06
CA GLN A 224 4.99 10.21 4.61
C GLN A 224 5.55 10.24 6.01
N PHE A 225 5.27 9.19 6.78
CA PHE A 225 5.76 9.00 8.14
C PHE A 225 6.35 7.60 8.29
N ASP A 226 7.63 7.56 8.64
CA ASP A 226 8.33 6.29 8.88
C ASP A 226 8.91 6.24 10.30
N ALA A 227 9.41 5.06 10.65
CA ALA A 227 10.11 4.88 11.90
C ALA A 227 11.48 5.56 11.88
N ALA A 228 11.87 6.12 13.02
CA ALA A 228 13.20 6.67 13.23
C ALA A 228 14.30 5.62 13.00
N SER A 229 14.01 4.32 13.11
CA SER A 229 14.95 3.24 12.75
C SER A 229 15.19 3.09 11.25
N GLU A 230 14.30 3.62 10.42
CA GLU A 230 14.35 3.56 8.95
C GLU A 230 14.97 4.83 8.36
N MET A 231 15.19 5.84 9.21
CA MET A 231 15.74 7.14 8.82
C MET A 231 17.27 7.16 8.90
N PRO A 232 17.95 7.88 7.99
CA PRO A 232 19.40 8.07 8.06
C PRO A 232 19.83 8.75 9.37
N PRO A 233 20.90 8.29 10.04
CA PRO A 233 21.36 8.84 11.32
C PRO A 233 21.62 10.35 11.31
N GLU A 234 22.13 10.87 10.20
CA GLU A 234 22.41 12.29 9.96
C GLU A 234 21.13 13.14 9.97
N PHE A 235 20.05 12.67 9.36
CA PHE A 235 18.74 13.34 9.37
C PHE A 235 18.16 13.37 10.79
N LEU A 236 18.28 12.26 11.53
CA LEU A 236 17.87 12.21 12.93
C LEU A 236 18.71 13.11 13.83
N ALA A 237 20.01 13.22 13.58
CA ALA A 237 20.88 14.14 14.30
C ALA A 237 20.46 15.59 14.06
N GLU A 238 20.04 15.91 12.85
CA GLU A 238 19.54 17.22 12.48
C GLU A 238 18.21 17.57 13.16
N ILE A 239 17.25 16.64 13.14
CA ILE A 239 15.98 16.77 13.87
C ILE A 239 16.24 17.07 15.35
N ARG A 240 17.18 16.34 15.98
CA ARG A 240 17.57 16.56 17.38
C ARG A 240 18.25 17.91 17.60
N ARG A 241 19.17 18.30 16.71
CA ARG A 241 19.90 19.58 16.78
C ARG A 241 18.92 20.76 16.75
N ARG A 242 17.96 20.72 15.83
CA ARG A 242 16.96 21.79 15.63
C ARG A 242 15.75 21.68 16.53
N ARG A 243 15.60 20.57 17.25
CA ARG A 243 14.47 20.27 18.14
C ARG A 243 13.12 20.34 17.40
N TRP A 244 13.09 19.84 16.17
CA TRP A 244 11.84 19.76 15.44
C TRP A 244 10.86 18.81 16.15
N PRO A 245 9.58 19.19 16.28
CA PRO A 245 8.61 18.34 16.94
C PRO A 245 8.40 17.03 16.19
N LEU A 246 8.41 15.91 16.91
CA LEU A 246 7.97 14.61 16.42
C LEU A 246 6.75 14.16 17.23
N ALA A 247 5.87 13.39 16.61
CA ALA A 247 4.76 12.76 17.32
C ALA A 247 5.22 11.58 18.18
N GLY A 248 6.23 10.85 17.72
CA GLY A 248 6.84 9.71 18.39
C GLY A 248 7.91 9.04 17.52
N PRO A 249 8.49 7.92 17.95
CA PRO A 249 9.53 7.20 17.21
C PRO A 249 9.09 6.66 15.84
N SER A 250 7.79 6.43 15.64
CA SER A 250 7.23 5.92 14.37
C SER A 250 6.65 7.00 13.45
N GLY A 251 6.82 8.27 13.82
CA GLY A 251 6.18 9.39 13.13
C GLY A 251 7.18 10.44 12.66
N VAL A 252 8.27 10.02 12.02
CA VAL A 252 9.24 10.95 11.42
C VAL A 252 8.70 11.39 10.06
N PRO A 253 8.30 12.67 9.89
CA PRO A 253 7.72 13.12 8.63
C PRO A 253 8.80 13.37 7.58
N TRP A 254 8.50 13.03 6.34
CA TRP A 254 9.32 13.39 5.19
C TRP A 254 8.46 13.58 3.93
N LEU A 255 9.06 14.14 2.88
CA LEU A 255 8.39 14.49 1.64
C LEU A 255 8.95 13.70 0.48
N MET A 256 8.07 13.23 -0.39
CA MET A 256 8.41 12.73 -1.71
C MET A 256 7.62 13.50 -2.75
N CYS A 257 8.32 13.96 -3.79
CA CYS A 257 7.72 14.71 -4.88
C CYS A 257 7.96 13.97 -6.20
N SER A 258 6.91 13.82 -7.00
CA SER A 258 7.01 13.27 -8.36
C SER A 258 6.94 14.37 -9.41
N SER A 259 7.67 14.16 -10.50
CA SER A 259 7.64 14.96 -11.73
C SER A 259 6.39 14.65 -12.57
N PRO A 260 6.05 15.48 -13.59
CA PRO A 260 5.06 15.17 -14.63
C PRO A 260 5.18 13.77 -15.23
N GLU A 261 6.40 13.25 -15.32
CA GLU A 261 6.74 11.93 -15.86
C GLU A 261 6.62 10.80 -14.82
N GLY A 262 6.19 11.09 -13.60
CA GLY A 262 6.04 10.12 -12.50
C GLY A 262 7.34 9.72 -11.82
N SER A 263 8.46 10.33 -12.19
CA SER A 263 9.76 10.06 -11.55
C SER A 263 9.97 10.93 -10.31
N PRO A 264 10.63 10.43 -9.26
CA PRO A 264 11.01 11.27 -8.12
C PRO A 264 11.81 12.51 -8.56
N ARG A 265 11.59 13.63 -7.88
CA ARG A 265 12.34 14.87 -8.07
C ARG A 265 12.73 15.48 -6.72
N ALA A 266 13.73 16.36 -6.75
CA ALA A 266 14.15 17.13 -5.59
C ALA A 266 12.98 17.92 -4.97
N VAL A 267 13.00 18.00 -3.64
CA VAL A 267 12.02 18.74 -2.84
C VAL A 267 12.38 20.22 -2.89
N THR A 268 11.41 21.07 -3.22
CA THR A 268 11.61 22.53 -3.27
C THR A 268 11.04 23.22 -2.04
N ARG A 269 11.41 24.49 -1.84
CA ARG A 269 10.82 25.34 -0.80
C ARG A 269 9.29 25.44 -0.95
N GLU A 270 8.79 25.53 -2.18
CA GLU A 270 7.37 25.57 -2.50
C GLU A 270 6.66 24.27 -2.10
N ASP A 271 7.30 23.12 -2.26
CA ASP A 271 6.74 21.82 -1.84
C ASP A 271 6.62 21.73 -0.33
N VAL A 272 7.64 22.16 0.43
CA VAL A 272 7.57 22.20 1.90
C VAL A 272 6.47 23.15 2.38
N LEU A 273 6.30 24.29 1.73
CA LEU A 273 5.20 25.22 2.02
C LEU A 273 3.83 24.61 1.74
N ARG A 274 3.66 23.97 0.58
CA ARG A 274 2.42 23.26 0.24
C ARG A 274 2.12 22.18 1.26
N ALA A 275 3.09 21.35 1.61
CA ALA A 275 2.94 20.30 2.60
C ALA A 275 2.56 20.85 3.98
N ALA A 276 3.24 21.90 4.46
CA ALA A 276 2.92 22.51 5.75
C ALA A 276 1.46 23.03 5.80
N VAL A 277 1.02 23.73 4.76
CA VAL A 277 -0.35 24.25 4.66
C VAL A 277 -1.37 23.13 4.53
N LEU A 278 -1.09 22.14 3.68
CA LEU A 278 -1.94 20.98 3.45
C LEU A 278 -2.17 20.20 4.75
N VAL A 279 -1.10 19.80 5.41
CA VAL A 279 -1.13 18.99 6.64
C VAL A 279 -1.87 19.73 7.76
N GLU A 280 -1.59 21.02 7.95
CA GLU A 280 -2.26 21.84 8.95
C GLU A 280 -3.77 21.98 8.67
N ALA A 281 -4.16 22.21 7.41
CA ALA A 281 -5.56 22.33 7.02
C ALA A 281 -6.33 21.01 7.18
N VAL A 282 -5.75 19.89 6.74
CA VAL A 282 -6.36 18.56 6.86
C VAL A 282 -6.49 18.15 8.32
N THR A 283 -5.48 18.41 9.16
CA THR A 283 -5.55 18.13 10.59
C THR A 283 -6.73 18.86 11.24
N ARG A 284 -6.83 20.18 11.03
CA ARG A 284 -7.92 20.99 11.60
C ARG A 284 -9.30 20.60 11.07
N PHE A 285 -9.38 20.12 9.83
CA PHE A 285 -10.61 19.62 9.25
C PHE A 285 -11.05 18.33 9.95
N LEU A 286 -10.14 17.37 10.07
CA LEU A 286 -10.42 16.05 10.67
C LEU A 286 -10.64 16.13 12.18
N GLU A 287 -10.00 17.05 12.89
CA GLU A 287 -10.32 17.33 14.31
C GLU A 287 -11.79 17.76 14.51
N LYS A 288 -12.38 18.44 13.53
CA LYS A 288 -13.74 18.95 13.60
C LYS A 288 -14.77 17.99 13.02
N HIS A 289 -14.41 17.31 11.93
CA HIS A 289 -15.33 16.57 11.08
C HIS A 289 -15.01 15.09 10.94
N GLY A 290 -13.97 14.57 11.61
CA GLY A 290 -13.54 13.18 11.48
C GLY A 290 -14.68 12.17 11.70
N ASP A 291 -15.52 12.39 12.70
CA ASP A 291 -16.70 11.53 12.96
C ASP A 291 -17.75 11.60 11.85
N ALA A 292 -17.88 12.75 11.18
CA ALA A 292 -18.86 12.95 10.11
C ALA A 292 -18.41 12.34 8.76
N ILE A 293 -17.12 12.04 8.59
CA ILE A 293 -16.61 11.39 7.36
C ILE A 293 -17.16 9.97 7.20
N PHE A 294 -17.59 9.33 8.29
CA PHE A 294 -18.23 8.03 8.25
C PHE A 294 -19.66 8.05 7.69
N ASP A 295 -20.28 9.22 7.58
CA ASP A 295 -21.61 9.36 6.98
C ASP A 295 -21.44 9.72 5.49
N GLU A 296 -21.73 8.78 4.59
CA GLU A 296 -21.58 8.95 3.13
C GLU A 296 -22.39 10.16 2.59
N LEU A 297 -23.44 10.57 3.31
CA LEU A 297 -24.28 11.71 2.98
C LEU A 297 -23.76 13.03 3.55
N ALA A 298 -22.85 12.99 4.52
CA ALA A 298 -22.28 14.20 5.09
C ALA A 298 -21.50 14.98 4.03
N ARG A 299 -21.72 16.29 4.01
CA ARG A 299 -21.01 17.23 3.16
C ARG A 299 -20.43 18.29 4.07
N CYS A 300 -19.13 18.20 4.31
CA CYS A 300 -18.41 19.09 5.22
C CYS A 300 -17.53 20.04 4.41
N SER A 301 -17.57 21.33 4.74
CA SER A 301 -16.74 22.36 4.12
C SER A 301 -16.26 23.32 5.20
N GLU A 302 -14.96 23.52 5.29
CA GLU A 302 -14.35 24.46 6.23
C GLU A 302 -13.40 25.41 5.54
N ARG A 303 -13.28 26.59 6.13
CA ARG A 303 -12.36 27.64 5.68
C ARG A 303 -11.42 28.00 6.81
N TYR A 304 -10.13 27.99 6.50
CA TYR A 304 -9.06 28.39 7.41
C TYR A 304 -8.28 29.58 6.85
N GLU A 305 -7.69 30.36 7.75
CA GLU A 305 -6.62 31.31 7.43
C GLU A 305 -5.34 30.80 8.08
N LEU A 306 -4.42 30.32 7.24
CA LEU A 306 -3.14 29.74 7.65
C LEU A 306 -1.99 30.63 7.20
N ASP A 307 -0.79 30.45 7.73
CA ASP A 307 0.37 31.17 7.19
C ASP A 307 0.71 30.66 5.78
N GLY A 308 1.06 31.55 4.86
CA GLY A 308 1.47 31.25 3.49
C GLY A 308 2.89 31.73 3.21
N ALA A 309 3.28 31.80 1.93
CA ALA A 309 4.58 32.36 1.53
C ALA A 309 4.70 33.86 1.91
N VAL A 310 3.60 34.59 1.74
CA VAL A 310 3.50 36.03 2.00
C VAL A 310 2.23 36.27 2.83
N GLY A 311 2.38 36.37 4.15
CA GLY A 311 1.27 36.61 5.07
C GLY A 311 0.33 35.42 5.21
N LYS A 312 -0.97 35.70 5.41
CA LYS A 312 -2.00 34.65 5.56
C LYS A 312 -2.52 34.18 4.20
N THR A 313 -2.68 32.87 4.04
CA THR A 313 -3.38 32.23 2.93
C THR A 313 -4.73 31.69 3.40
N ARG A 314 -5.75 31.87 2.56
CA ARG A 314 -7.03 31.20 2.72
C ARG A 314 -6.89 29.76 2.23
N VAL A 315 -7.40 28.81 3.02
CA VAL A 315 -7.53 27.40 2.65
C VAL A 315 -8.98 26.98 2.79
N ILE A 316 -9.49 26.21 1.84
CA ILE A 316 -10.80 25.56 1.91
C ILE A 316 -10.56 24.05 1.87
N VAL A 317 -11.18 23.32 2.78
CA VAL A 317 -11.16 21.84 2.82
C VAL A 317 -12.59 21.33 2.73
N GLU A 318 -12.84 20.38 1.84
CA GLU A 318 -14.16 19.79 1.64
C GLU A 318 -14.11 18.26 1.59
N HIS A 319 -15.16 17.63 2.11
CA HIS A 319 -15.39 16.19 2.01
C HIS A 319 -16.87 15.89 1.73
N PRO A 320 -17.15 14.91 0.86
CA PRO A 320 -16.28 14.36 -0.17
C PRO A 320 -15.77 15.41 -1.15
N HIS A 321 -14.71 15.07 -1.90
CA HIS A 321 -14.24 15.90 -3.00
C HIS A 321 -15.37 16.08 -4.05
N PRO A 322 -15.80 17.31 -4.40
CA PRO A 322 -17.01 17.55 -5.18
C PRO A 322 -16.96 17.07 -6.63
N ALA A 323 -15.75 16.87 -7.18
CA ALA A 323 -15.54 16.29 -8.51
C ALA A 323 -15.21 14.78 -8.48
N TYR A 324 -15.15 14.17 -7.29
CA TYR A 324 -15.01 12.73 -7.13
C TYR A 324 -16.39 12.16 -6.85
N ARG A 325 -16.77 11.11 -7.58
CA ARG A 325 -18.00 10.35 -7.32
C ARG A 325 -17.60 8.92 -7.10
N ASP A 326 -18.24 8.24 -6.16
CA ASP A 326 -17.93 6.84 -5.87
C ASP A 326 -18.13 5.96 -7.11
N GLU A 327 -19.10 6.29 -7.97
CA GLU A 327 -19.31 5.61 -9.26
C GLU A 327 -18.08 5.64 -10.19
N ASP A 328 -17.19 6.63 -10.02
CA ASP A 328 -15.97 6.75 -10.80
C ASP A 328 -14.84 5.88 -10.24
N ASP A 329 -14.92 5.45 -8.97
CA ASP A 329 -13.95 4.56 -8.34
C ASP A 329 -13.89 3.23 -9.12
N PRO A 330 -12.72 2.83 -9.67
CA PRO A 330 -12.57 1.58 -10.38
C PRO A 330 -12.99 0.34 -9.56
N ASP A 331 -13.05 0.47 -8.24
CA ASP A 331 -13.47 -0.58 -7.32
C ASP A 331 -14.96 -0.48 -6.91
N ALA A 332 -15.62 0.67 -7.06
CA ALA A 332 -17.05 0.81 -6.73
C ALA A 332 -17.99 -0.02 -7.62
N ALA A 333 -17.56 -0.41 -8.82
CA ALA A 333 -18.28 -1.37 -9.65
C ALA A 333 -18.42 -2.77 -8.99
N LEU A 334 -17.64 -3.06 -7.94
CA LEU A 334 -17.78 -4.25 -7.11
C LEU A 334 -18.78 -4.07 -5.95
N GLU A 335 -19.29 -2.86 -5.72
CA GLU A 335 -19.97 -2.44 -4.47
C GLU A 335 -21.42 -1.90 -4.68
N ALA A 336 -22.01 -2.04 -5.88
CA ALA A 336 -23.34 -1.49 -6.17
C ALA A 336 -24.44 -1.95 -5.17
N PRO A 337 -25.16 -1.02 -4.52
CA PRO A 337 -26.06 -1.31 -3.40
C PRO A 337 -27.52 -1.41 -3.84
N ASP A 338 -28.14 -2.58 -3.67
CA ASP A 338 -29.59 -2.70 -3.58
C ASP A 338 -29.93 -3.46 -2.29
N ALA A 339 -30.29 -2.70 -1.26
CA ALA A 339 -30.84 -3.09 0.05
C ALA A 339 -30.04 -4.15 0.84
N MET A 340 -29.92 -3.96 2.16
CA MET A 340 -29.65 -5.12 3.06
C MET A 340 -30.91 -5.98 3.02
N ASP A 341 -31.03 -6.79 1.97
CA ASP A 341 -32.02 -7.86 1.93
C ASP A 341 -31.62 -8.83 3.06
N SER A 342 -32.59 -9.46 3.70
CA SER A 342 -32.31 -10.51 4.68
C SER A 342 -31.42 -11.62 4.09
N ALA A 343 -31.31 -11.67 2.75
CA ALA A 343 -30.37 -12.45 1.97
C ALA A 343 -28.87 -12.06 2.15
N GLU A 344 -28.51 -10.81 2.41
CA GLU A 344 -27.12 -10.37 2.61
C GLU A 344 -26.63 -10.64 4.05
N GLU A 345 -27.48 -10.42 5.06
CA GLU A 345 -27.19 -10.88 6.44
C GLU A 345 -27.15 -12.42 6.49
N ALA A 346 -28.10 -13.10 5.84
CA ALA A 346 -28.06 -14.54 5.70
C ALA A 346 -26.87 -15.01 4.84
N GLY A 347 -26.44 -14.21 3.87
CA GLY A 347 -25.28 -14.44 3.02
C GLY A 347 -23.97 -14.31 3.82
N THR A 348 -23.86 -13.29 4.66
CA THR A 348 -22.75 -13.10 5.59
C THR A 348 -22.70 -14.24 6.60
N ALA A 349 -23.83 -14.60 7.22
CA ALA A 349 -23.91 -15.71 8.16
C ALA A 349 -23.60 -17.06 7.49
N ARG A 350 -24.10 -17.30 6.27
CA ARG A 350 -23.82 -18.50 5.47
C ARG A 350 -22.36 -18.57 5.06
N PHE A 351 -21.80 -17.47 4.53
CA PHE A 351 -20.40 -17.34 4.19
C PHE A 351 -19.52 -17.68 5.39
N LEU A 352 -19.78 -17.07 6.55
CA LEU A 352 -19.02 -17.34 7.77
C LEU A 352 -19.16 -18.80 8.21
N GLY A 353 -20.32 -19.43 8.02
CA GLY A 353 -20.53 -20.86 8.28
C GLY A 353 -19.75 -21.78 7.34
N GLU A 354 -19.89 -21.58 6.03
CA GLU A 354 -19.23 -22.37 4.98
C GLU A 354 -17.72 -22.16 4.98
N TRP A 355 -17.27 -20.93 5.21
CA TRP A 355 -15.86 -20.60 5.38
C TRP A 355 -15.30 -21.29 6.60
N LYS A 356 -15.97 -21.20 7.76
CA LYS A 356 -15.52 -21.87 8.98
C LYS A 356 -15.36 -23.36 8.76
N GLU A 357 -16.30 -24.00 8.07
CA GLU A 357 -16.22 -25.43 7.77
C GLU A 357 -15.06 -25.76 6.81
N ARG A 358 -14.92 -25.02 5.71
CA ARG A 358 -13.84 -25.22 4.72
C ARG A 358 -12.46 -24.94 5.30
N TYR A 359 -12.31 -23.80 5.96
CA TYR A 359 -11.07 -23.34 6.56
C TYR A 359 -10.61 -24.28 7.68
N ASN A 360 -11.50 -24.73 8.56
CA ASN A 360 -11.14 -25.72 9.59
C ASN A 360 -10.59 -27.01 8.98
N ASN A 361 -11.04 -27.38 7.79
CA ASN A 361 -10.60 -28.60 7.11
C ASN A 361 -9.28 -28.41 6.34
N GLU A 362 -9.07 -27.23 5.73
CA GLU A 362 -7.93 -26.97 4.85
C GLU A 362 -6.73 -26.32 5.59
N HIS A 363 -6.99 -25.65 6.70
CA HIS A 363 -6.07 -24.75 7.41
C HIS A 363 -6.01 -25.05 8.92
N LEU A 364 -6.06 -26.34 9.27
CA LEU A 364 -6.17 -26.82 10.65
C LEU A 364 -5.05 -26.27 11.56
N ASP A 365 -3.80 -26.24 11.08
CA ASP A 365 -2.65 -25.76 11.85
C ASP A 365 -2.76 -24.27 12.21
N GLU A 366 -3.29 -23.46 11.28
CA GLU A 366 -3.49 -22.02 11.47
C GLU A 366 -4.65 -21.73 12.40
N PHE A 367 -5.73 -22.51 12.30
CA PHE A 367 -6.85 -22.46 13.24
C PHE A 367 -6.42 -22.88 14.65
N GLU A 368 -5.64 -23.94 14.80
CA GLU A 368 -5.09 -24.34 16.10
C GLU A 368 -4.16 -23.26 16.69
N ALA A 369 -3.38 -22.58 15.85
CA ALA A 369 -2.53 -21.49 16.30
C ALA A 369 -3.37 -20.28 16.76
N ALA A 370 -4.43 -19.94 16.05
CA ALA A 370 -5.39 -18.92 16.46
C ALA A 370 -6.10 -19.27 17.78
N ILE A 371 -6.46 -20.54 18.00
CA ILE A 371 -7.00 -21.03 19.29
C ILE A 371 -5.98 -20.82 20.41
N ARG A 372 -4.71 -21.17 20.18
CA ARG A 372 -3.64 -21.01 21.19
C ARG A 372 -3.42 -19.54 21.55
N GLU A 373 -3.38 -18.65 20.56
CA GLU A 373 -3.20 -17.20 20.76
C GLU A 373 -4.40 -16.59 21.49
N THR A 374 -5.62 -16.96 21.08
CA THR A 374 -6.86 -16.53 21.75
C THR A 374 -6.91 -17.03 23.19
N GLY A 375 -6.58 -18.31 23.41
CA GLY A 375 -6.51 -18.90 24.75
C GLY A 375 -5.48 -18.20 25.63
N PHE A 376 -4.31 -17.87 25.08
CA PHE A 376 -3.30 -17.09 25.78
C PHE A 376 -3.78 -15.69 26.13
N ALA A 377 -4.42 -14.99 25.17
CA ALA A 377 -4.95 -13.65 25.38
C ALA A 377 -6.09 -13.61 26.43
N LEU A 378 -6.89 -14.68 26.53
CA LEU A 378 -7.97 -14.80 27.52
C LEU A 378 -7.47 -15.23 28.90
N LEU A 379 -6.47 -16.10 28.98
CA LEU A 379 -6.03 -16.72 30.23
C LEU A 379 -4.75 -16.10 30.81
N GLY A 380 -4.03 -15.29 30.02
CA GLY A 380 -2.70 -14.80 30.36
C GLY A 380 -1.62 -15.89 30.45
N ARG A 381 -1.93 -17.12 30.01
CA ARG A 381 -1.03 -18.29 30.01
C ARG A 381 -1.37 -19.24 28.87
N THR A 382 -0.42 -20.11 28.52
CA THR A 382 -0.61 -21.10 27.45
C THR A 382 -1.78 -22.02 27.77
N PHE A 383 -2.68 -22.14 26.81
CA PHE A 383 -3.83 -23.04 26.85
C PHE A 383 -3.37 -24.50 26.85
N THR A 384 -3.93 -25.32 27.75
CA THR A 384 -3.64 -26.75 27.88
C THR A 384 -4.89 -27.58 27.57
N ARG A 385 -4.71 -28.87 27.28
CA ARG A 385 -5.82 -29.80 27.02
C ARG A 385 -6.78 -29.93 28.21
N ASP A 386 -6.29 -29.69 29.42
CA ASP A 386 -7.06 -29.77 30.67
C ASP A 386 -7.95 -28.54 30.91
N ASP A 387 -7.66 -27.41 30.25
CA ASP A 387 -8.53 -26.22 30.25
C ASP A 387 -9.77 -26.42 29.33
N GLY A 388 -9.72 -27.43 28.46
CA GLY A 388 -10.71 -27.75 27.43
C GLY A 388 -12.14 -27.91 27.94
N PRO A 389 -12.45 -28.66 29.00
CA PRO A 389 -13.84 -28.86 29.43
C PRO A 389 -14.54 -27.60 29.93
N GLY A 390 -13.80 -26.63 30.48
CA GLY A 390 -14.34 -25.36 30.99
C GLY A 390 -14.43 -24.24 29.94
N LEU A 391 -13.58 -24.30 28.91
CA LEU A 391 -13.50 -23.28 27.85
C LEU A 391 -14.02 -23.76 26.50
N SER A 392 -14.31 -25.05 26.32
CA SER A 392 -14.79 -25.65 25.06
C SER A 392 -16.03 -24.94 24.48
N PRO A 393 -17.03 -24.49 25.27
CA PRO A 393 -18.14 -23.69 24.73
C PRO A 393 -17.72 -22.32 24.17
N HIS A 394 -16.57 -21.78 24.61
CA HIS A 394 -16.06 -20.46 24.26
C HIS A 394 -14.85 -20.47 23.31
N LEU A 395 -14.20 -21.62 23.10
CA LEU A 395 -13.02 -21.75 22.23
C LEU A 395 -13.17 -22.85 21.16
N GLY A 396 -13.94 -23.90 21.42
CA GLY A 396 -14.11 -25.02 20.48
C GLY A 396 -15.17 -24.77 19.41
N THR A 397 -16.14 -23.90 19.69
CA THR A 397 -17.24 -23.56 18.77
C THR A 397 -17.38 -22.06 18.50
N SER A 398 -16.65 -21.21 19.22
CA SER A 398 -16.87 -19.77 19.17
C SER A 398 -16.38 -19.15 17.87
N LEU A 399 -17.02 -18.05 17.51
CA LEU A 399 -16.62 -17.19 16.41
C LEU A 399 -15.21 -16.60 16.62
N VAL A 400 -14.68 -16.60 17.85
CA VAL A 400 -13.46 -15.88 18.18
C VAL A 400 -12.20 -16.47 17.51
N PRO A 401 -11.86 -17.77 17.64
CA PRO A 401 -10.72 -18.33 16.89
C PRO A 401 -10.94 -18.28 15.38
N THR A 402 -12.19 -18.28 14.93
CA THR A 402 -12.58 -18.13 13.51
C THR A 402 -12.26 -16.71 13.02
N TRP A 403 -12.56 -15.68 13.82
CA TRP A 403 -12.21 -14.30 13.52
C TRP A 403 -10.70 -14.07 13.60
N THR A 404 -10.05 -14.60 14.65
CA THR A 404 -8.60 -14.53 14.78
C THR A 404 -7.91 -15.18 13.57
N SER A 405 -8.40 -16.31 13.05
CA SER A 405 -7.82 -16.91 11.84
C SER A 405 -8.17 -16.16 10.55
N LEU A 406 -9.36 -15.57 10.44
CA LEU A 406 -9.75 -14.73 9.30
C LEU A 406 -8.86 -13.51 9.14
N PHE A 407 -8.57 -12.82 10.24
CA PHE A 407 -7.92 -11.50 10.21
C PHE A 407 -6.45 -11.54 10.61
N ARG A 408 -5.92 -12.71 10.99
CA ARG A 408 -4.49 -12.88 11.27
C ARG A 408 -3.68 -12.64 9.99
N PRO A 409 -2.68 -11.74 10.02
CA PRO A 409 -1.69 -11.63 8.95
C PRO A 409 -0.93 -12.95 8.78
N ARG A 410 -0.95 -13.49 7.57
CA ARG A 410 -0.18 -14.67 7.15
C ARG A 410 1.25 -14.23 6.82
N LYS A 411 2.13 -15.20 6.55
CA LYS A 411 3.55 -14.95 6.20
C LYS A 411 3.74 -14.06 4.97
N ASN A 412 2.73 -13.95 4.13
CA ASN A 412 2.73 -13.14 2.91
C ASN A 412 2.11 -11.75 3.12
N GLY A 413 1.88 -11.33 4.37
CA GLY A 413 1.26 -10.04 4.74
C GLY A 413 -0.28 -10.04 4.68
N ARG A 414 -0.89 -10.96 3.93
CA ARG A 414 -2.35 -11.03 3.73
C ARG A 414 -3.05 -11.76 4.86
N THR A 415 -4.30 -11.42 5.10
CA THR A 415 -5.18 -12.14 6.00
C THR A 415 -5.86 -13.33 5.31
N GLY A 416 -6.46 -14.24 6.09
CA GLY A 416 -7.29 -15.30 5.50
C GLY A 416 -8.51 -14.75 4.75
N LEU A 417 -9.00 -13.59 5.19
CA LEU A 417 -10.08 -12.87 4.54
C LEU A 417 -9.67 -12.26 3.19
N ASP A 418 -8.44 -11.73 3.08
CA ASP A 418 -7.91 -11.22 1.80
C ASP A 418 -7.80 -12.32 0.74
N ASP A 419 -7.41 -13.51 1.17
CA ASP A 419 -7.31 -14.67 0.28
C ASP A 419 -8.70 -15.15 -0.15
N ASP A 420 -9.69 -15.14 0.74
CA ASP A 420 -11.07 -15.52 0.42
C ASP A 420 -11.84 -14.46 -0.38
N ALA A 421 -11.54 -13.17 -0.18
CA ALA A 421 -12.10 -12.08 -0.97
C ALA A 421 -11.61 -12.12 -2.43
N ARG A 422 -10.40 -12.64 -2.65
CA ARG A 422 -9.82 -12.84 -3.99
C ARG A 422 -10.30 -14.12 -4.67
N ASP A 423 -10.89 -15.05 -3.92
CA ASP A 423 -11.46 -16.27 -4.49
C ASP A 423 -12.71 -15.95 -5.31
N ARG A 424 -12.56 -16.04 -6.65
CA ARG A 424 -13.62 -15.79 -7.64
C ARG A 424 -14.66 -16.91 -7.68
N SER A 425 -14.50 -17.98 -6.90
CA SER A 425 -15.42 -19.12 -6.84
C SER A 425 -16.79 -18.77 -6.21
N ALA A 426 -16.91 -17.63 -5.52
CA ALA A 426 -18.18 -17.15 -4.98
C ALA A 426 -19.19 -16.89 -6.10
N THR A 427 -20.22 -17.74 -6.16
CA THR A 427 -21.17 -17.80 -7.29
C THR A 427 -22.26 -16.72 -7.24
N ASP A 428 -22.56 -16.16 -6.08
CA ASP A 428 -23.59 -15.13 -5.92
C ASP A 428 -23.03 -13.77 -5.48
N ALA A 429 -23.73 -12.69 -5.88
CA ALA A 429 -23.31 -11.32 -5.66
C ALA A 429 -23.34 -10.90 -4.18
N ALA A 430 -24.29 -11.43 -3.39
CA ALA A 430 -24.44 -11.06 -1.98
C ALA A 430 -23.26 -11.59 -1.14
N SER A 431 -22.83 -12.83 -1.39
CA SER A 431 -21.64 -13.40 -0.76
C SER A 431 -20.36 -12.62 -1.10
N ARG A 432 -20.29 -12.04 -2.30
CA ARG A 432 -19.14 -11.25 -2.76
C ARG A 432 -19.10 -9.87 -2.09
N ALA A 433 -20.24 -9.18 -2.03
CA ALA A 433 -20.39 -7.91 -1.33
C ALA A 433 -20.06 -8.05 0.18
N ALA A 434 -20.57 -9.10 0.82
CA ALA A 434 -20.27 -9.40 2.22
C ALA A 434 -18.76 -9.60 2.48
N ARG A 435 -18.04 -10.27 1.58
CA ARG A 435 -16.58 -10.47 1.69
C ARG A 435 -15.80 -9.16 1.56
N LEU A 436 -16.14 -8.32 0.59
CA LEU A 436 -15.49 -7.01 0.41
C LEU A 436 -15.71 -6.10 1.61
N ARG A 437 -16.95 -6.08 2.14
CA ARG A 437 -17.27 -5.32 3.35
C ARG A 437 -16.52 -5.83 4.57
N LEU A 438 -16.45 -7.14 4.75
CA LEU A 438 -15.66 -7.73 5.83
C LEU A 438 -14.17 -7.43 5.67
N ALA A 439 -13.63 -7.38 4.45
CA ALA A 439 -12.23 -7.02 4.20
C ALA A 439 -11.92 -5.57 4.65
N LYS A 440 -12.91 -4.68 4.56
CA LYS A 440 -12.85 -3.30 5.08
C LYS A 440 -13.20 -3.21 6.58
N ALA A 441 -13.61 -4.31 7.23
CA ALA A 441 -13.99 -4.29 8.63
C ALA A 441 -12.75 -4.22 9.53
N ARG A 442 -12.83 -3.37 10.55
CA ARG A 442 -11.82 -3.34 11.60
C ARG A 442 -12.16 -4.37 12.67
N VAL A 443 -11.26 -5.30 12.93
CA VAL A 443 -11.35 -6.19 14.10
C VAL A 443 -10.86 -5.45 15.32
N ILE A 444 -11.62 -5.58 16.40
CA ILE A 444 -11.18 -5.15 17.71
C ILE A 444 -11.18 -6.35 18.66
N LEU A 445 -10.16 -6.39 19.51
CA LEU A 445 -10.18 -7.15 20.75
C LEU A 445 -10.30 -6.13 21.86
N ALA A 446 -11.39 -6.13 22.61
CA ALA A 446 -11.67 -5.04 23.53
C ALA A 446 -12.07 -5.53 24.92
N ASP A 447 -11.55 -4.86 25.95
CA ASP A 447 -11.92 -5.05 27.34
C ASP A 447 -13.23 -4.33 27.63
N VAL A 448 -14.19 -4.99 28.28
CA VAL A 448 -15.43 -4.35 28.72
C VAL A 448 -15.13 -3.45 29.91
N ILE A 449 -15.24 -2.14 29.71
CA ILE A 449 -14.99 -1.14 30.74
C ILE A 449 -16.21 -0.98 31.65
N SER A 450 -17.40 -0.83 31.04
CA SER A 450 -18.65 -0.70 31.78
C SER A 450 -19.84 -1.22 30.99
N VAL A 451 -20.86 -1.68 31.71
CA VAL A 451 -22.13 -2.13 31.14
C VAL A 451 -23.24 -1.27 31.72
N ASP A 452 -23.93 -0.50 30.87
CA ASP A 452 -25.15 0.22 31.24
C ASP A 452 -26.36 -0.59 30.79
N ARG A 453 -26.91 -1.37 31.73
CA ARG A 453 -28.06 -2.24 31.47
C ARG A 453 -29.36 -1.47 31.27
N ALA A 454 -29.46 -0.26 31.82
CA ALA A 454 -30.67 0.55 31.64
C ALA A 454 -30.71 1.16 30.23
N ALA A 455 -29.55 1.57 29.72
CA ALA A 455 -29.42 2.09 28.36
C ALA A 455 -29.23 1.00 27.30
N GLY A 456 -28.98 -0.25 27.71
CA GLY A 456 -28.68 -1.35 26.79
C GLY A 456 -27.34 -1.20 26.08
N THR A 457 -26.34 -0.59 26.74
CA THR A 457 -25.05 -0.24 26.13
C THR A 457 -23.86 -0.85 26.88
N VAL A 458 -22.77 -1.05 26.14
CA VAL A 458 -21.50 -1.57 26.66
C VAL A 458 -20.38 -0.65 26.21
N LEU A 459 -19.62 -0.10 27.15
CA LEU A 459 -18.38 0.59 26.86
C LEU A 459 -17.24 -0.42 26.82
N MET A 460 -16.52 -0.46 25.71
CA MET A 460 -15.38 -1.33 25.49
C MET A 460 -14.13 -0.50 25.16
N GLU A 461 -12.94 -1.02 25.42
CA GLU A 461 -11.65 -0.39 25.09
C GLU A 461 -10.76 -1.39 24.34
N ASP A 462 -10.29 -1.04 23.14
CA ASP A 462 -9.38 -1.87 22.34
C ASP A 462 -8.09 -2.16 23.12
N VAL A 463 -7.68 -3.43 23.21
CA VAL A 463 -6.49 -3.81 23.95
C VAL A 463 -5.19 -3.40 23.27
N PHE A 464 -5.22 -3.08 21.98
CA PHE A 464 -4.03 -2.74 21.20
C PHE A 464 -3.77 -1.24 21.13
N ASP A 465 -4.81 -0.43 20.92
CA ASP A 465 -4.67 1.03 20.76
C ASP A 465 -5.47 1.86 21.76
N HIS A 466 -6.16 1.21 22.71
CA HIS A 466 -6.95 1.86 23.76
C HIS A 466 -8.12 2.72 23.26
N THR A 467 -8.54 2.56 22.00
CA THR A 467 -9.72 3.24 21.47
C THR A 467 -10.98 2.73 22.18
N ARG A 468 -11.87 3.65 22.59
CA ARG A 468 -13.09 3.31 23.32
C ARG A 468 -14.30 3.29 22.40
N TYR A 469 -15.13 2.26 22.57
CA TYR A 469 -16.34 2.03 21.77
C TYR A 469 -17.55 1.90 22.68
N THR A 470 -18.63 2.60 22.34
CA THR A 470 -19.94 2.37 22.94
C THR A 470 -20.74 1.46 22.02
N VAL A 471 -20.90 0.21 22.41
CA VAL A 471 -21.68 -0.78 21.66
C VAL A 471 -23.15 -0.67 22.08
N LEU A 472 -24.04 -0.54 21.09
CA LEU A 472 -25.48 -0.40 21.27
C LEU A 472 -26.23 -1.71 20.98
N GLY A 473 -27.46 -1.83 21.47
CA GLY A 473 -28.43 -2.79 20.94
C GLY A 473 -28.28 -4.23 21.44
N TRP A 474 -27.64 -4.44 22.59
CA TRP A 474 -27.62 -5.78 23.20
C TRP A 474 -28.92 -6.06 23.94
N GLY A 475 -29.46 -7.27 23.78
CA GLY A 475 -30.63 -7.72 24.53
C GLY A 475 -30.28 -8.03 25.99
N ASP A 476 -31.28 -7.94 26.87
CA ASP A 476 -31.13 -8.14 28.33
C ASP A 476 -30.40 -9.44 28.70
N ALA A 477 -30.65 -10.52 27.95
CA ALA A 477 -30.02 -11.81 28.17
C ALA A 477 -28.50 -11.79 27.89
N GLN A 478 -28.05 -11.02 26.90
CA GLN A 478 -26.64 -10.89 26.54
C GLN A 478 -25.92 -9.95 27.54
N LEU A 479 -26.58 -8.84 27.92
CA LEU A 479 -26.07 -7.89 28.92
C LEU A 479 -25.97 -8.50 30.32
N ALA A 480 -26.82 -9.48 30.65
CA ALA A 480 -26.75 -10.20 31.91
C ALA A 480 -25.48 -11.06 32.05
N GLN A 481 -24.89 -11.49 30.93
CA GLN A 481 -23.69 -12.34 30.90
C GLN A 481 -22.40 -11.52 30.87
N LEU A 482 -22.46 -10.24 30.50
CA LEU A 482 -21.29 -9.37 30.49
C LEU A 482 -20.92 -8.88 31.88
N THR A 483 -19.62 -8.86 32.14
CA THR A 483 -19.02 -8.24 33.32
C THR A 483 -17.88 -7.33 32.89
N ARG A 484 -17.42 -6.43 33.76
CA ARG A 484 -16.24 -5.58 33.52
C ARG A 484 -14.91 -6.35 33.34
N TRP A 485 -14.95 -7.66 33.53
CA TRP A 485 -13.81 -8.55 33.33
C TRP A 485 -13.96 -9.37 32.04
N ALA A 486 -15.04 -9.14 31.29
CA ALA A 486 -15.23 -9.75 29.99
C ALA A 486 -14.34 -9.05 28.97
N ARG A 487 -13.76 -9.84 28.08
CA ARG A 487 -13.08 -9.38 26.88
C ARG A 487 -13.86 -9.89 25.68
N GLY A 488 -14.18 -8.99 24.77
CA GLY A 488 -14.97 -9.30 23.58
C GLY A 488 -14.17 -9.11 22.30
N PHE A 489 -14.53 -9.88 21.28
CA PHE A 489 -14.10 -9.64 19.90
C PHE A 489 -15.25 -8.96 19.17
N GLY A 490 -14.93 -7.86 18.49
CA GLY A 490 -15.90 -7.09 17.72
C GLY A 490 -15.43 -6.90 16.29
N LEU A 491 -16.39 -6.79 15.38
CA LEU A 491 -16.16 -6.21 14.07
C LEU A 491 -16.79 -4.84 14.05
N ILE A 492 -15.97 -3.85 13.76
CA ILE A 492 -16.42 -2.53 13.39
C ILE A 492 -16.52 -2.54 11.87
N LEU A 493 -17.74 -2.64 11.38
CA LEU A 493 -18.01 -2.43 9.97
C LEU A 493 -17.98 -0.92 9.70
N PRO A 494 -17.50 -0.49 8.52
CA PRO A 494 -17.73 0.87 8.06
C PRO A 494 -19.23 1.19 8.17
N ALA A 495 -19.55 2.37 8.68
CA ALA A 495 -20.90 2.90 8.63
C ALA A 495 -21.32 3.03 7.15
N ARG A 496 -22.62 2.86 6.90
CA ARG A 496 -23.21 3.19 5.61
C ARG A 496 -23.39 4.69 5.50
#